data_AF-A0A2W0BXC3-F1
#
_entry.id   AF-A0A2W0BXC3-F1
#
_cell.length_a   1.000
_cell.length_b   1.000
_cell.length_c   1.000
_cell.angle_alpha   90.00
_cell.angle_beta   90.00
_cell.angle_gamma   90.00
#
_symmetry.space_group_name_H-M   'P 1'
#
loop_
_entity.id
_entity.type
_entity.pdbx_description
1 polymer ?
#
loop_
_entity_poly.entity_id
_entity_poly.type
_entity_poly.pdbx_seq_one_letter_code
_entity_poly.pdbx_strand_id
1 'polypeptide(L)'
;DVPSQSAWMDGTANGYPSYVVSDGVTTHHTYGFGIYSFFNQGIYIIEDAAMTVPVASGVAVHDAGTVLLNGKGEITHVVNDTGSAATKPGALNPVTAYP
;
A
#
# COMPACT_ATOMS: atom_id res chain seq x y z
N ASP A 1 -2.12 -2.55 -17.43
CA ASP A 1 -1.01 -2.88 -16.51
C ASP A 1 0.11 -1.87 -16.59
N VAL A 2 0.90 -1.79 -15.52
CA VAL A 2 2.04 -0.89 -15.40
C VAL A 2 3.13 -1.29 -16.41
N PRO A 3 3.52 -0.40 -17.36
CA PRO A 3 4.47 -0.77 -18.42
C PRO A 3 5.94 -0.55 -18.05
N SER A 4 6.22 0.23 -17.01
CA SER A 4 7.54 0.46 -16.39
C SER A 4 7.35 1.20 -15.08
N GLN A 5 8.36 1.20 -14.20
CA GLN A 5 8.32 1.99 -12.97
C GLN A 5 8.14 3.48 -13.26
N SER A 6 8.91 4.05 -14.20
CA SER A 6 8.86 5.48 -14.53
C SER A 6 7.53 5.95 -15.10
N ALA A 7 6.74 5.05 -15.69
CA ALA A 7 5.39 5.35 -16.17
C ALA A 7 4.34 5.34 -15.06
N TRP A 8 4.70 4.88 -13.85
CA TRP A 8 3.80 4.75 -12.71
C TRP A 8 4.50 5.22 -11.42
N MET A 9 4.70 6.54 -11.37
CA MET A 9 5.27 7.25 -10.23
C MET A 9 4.30 8.35 -9.81
N ASP A 10 4.09 8.53 -8.51
CA ASP A 10 3.44 9.71 -7.94
C ASP A 10 4.52 10.71 -7.47
N GLY A 11 4.88 11.64 -8.36
CA GLY A 11 6.02 12.52 -8.13
C GLY A 11 7.32 11.72 -8.00
N THR A 12 7.87 11.68 -6.78
CA THR A 12 9.07 10.90 -6.45
C THR A 12 8.77 9.53 -5.84
N ALA A 13 7.51 9.26 -5.48
CA ALA A 13 7.09 7.99 -4.89
C ALA A 13 6.88 6.92 -5.97
N ASN A 14 7.21 5.67 -5.65
CA ASN A 14 6.92 4.54 -6.50
C ASN A 14 5.44 4.19 -6.42
N GLY A 15 4.75 4.21 -7.56
CA GLY A 15 3.33 3.89 -7.64
C GLY A 15 2.42 4.92 -7.01
N TYR A 16 1.15 4.55 -6.86
CA TYR A 16 0.08 5.35 -6.28
C TYR A 16 -0.65 4.47 -5.26
N PRO A 17 -0.78 4.90 -3.99
CA PRO A 17 -1.49 4.12 -2.99
C PRO A 17 -2.93 3.85 -3.44
N SER A 18 -3.38 2.62 -3.25
CA SER A 18 -4.76 2.20 -3.54
C SER A 18 -5.79 2.98 -2.69
N TYR A 19 -5.41 3.41 -1.49
CA TYR A 19 -6.27 4.18 -0.59
C TYR A 19 -5.54 5.38 0.01
N VAL A 20 -6.04 6.59 -0.26
CA VAL A 20 -5.46 7.83 0.27
C VAL A 20 -6.49 8.57 1.11
N VAL A 21 -6.16 8.83 2.37
CA VAL A 21 -6.84 9.84 3.19
C VAL A 21 -6.01 11.12 3.09
N SER A 22 -6.61 12.20 2.62
CA SER A 22 -5.90 13.46 2.40
C SER A 22 -5.45 14.12 3.70
N ASP A 23 -4.33 14.84 3.66
CA ASP A 23 -3.65 15.43 4.83
C ASP A 23 -4.54 16.29 5.74
N GLY A 24 -5.57 16.94 5.20
CA GLY A 24 -6.48 17.80 5.96
C GLY A 24 -7.56 17.06 6.77
N VAL A 25 -7.64 15.73 6.65
CA VAL A 25 -8.66 14.93 7.34
C VAL A 25 -8.26 14.72 8.81
N THR A 26 -9.14 15.11 9.73
CA THR A 26 -8.92 14.98 11.17
C THR A 26 -9.63 13.78 11.79
N THR A 27 -10.57 13.15 11.07
CA THR A 27 -11.34 12.03 11.57
C THR A 27 -11.61 11.02 10.46
N HIS A 28 -11.06 9.82 10.59
CA HIS A 28 -11.23 8.75 9.62
C HIS A 28 -10.86 7.40 10.24
N HIS A 29 -11.71 6.39 10.12
CA HIS A 29 -11.41 5.05 10.63
C HIS A 29 -11.63 4.01 9.55
N THR A 30 -10.65 3.12 9.34
CA THR A 30 -10.80 1.94 8.47
C THR A 30 -10.76 0.66 9.31
N TYR A 31 -11.49 -0.36 8.87
CA TYR A 31 -11.57 -1.66 9.54
C TYR A 31 -11.51 -2.78 8.51
N GLY A 32 -10.59 -3.73 8.67
CA GLY A 32 -10.52 -4.94 7.84
C GLY A 32 -10.20 -4.66 6.37
N PHE A 33 -9.12 -3.94 6.09
CA PHE A 33 -8.71 -3.56 4.74
C PHE A 33 -7.73 -4.57 4.12
N GLY A 34 -8.04 -5.04 2.91
CA GLY A 34 -7.15 -5.90 2.12
C GLY A 34 -6.77 -5.22 0.82
N ILE A 35 -5.47 -5.06 0.55
CA ILE A 35 -4.96 -4.43 -0.67
C ILE A 35 -4.01 -5.41 -1.38
N TYR A 36 -4.19 -5.58 -2.68
CA TYR A 36 -3.52 -6.64 -3.43
C TYR A 36 -2.84 -6.10 -4.68
N SER A 37 -1.68 -6.65 -5.03
CA SER A 37 -0.99 -6.34 -6.29
C SER A 37 -0.84 -7.57 -7.18
N PHE A 38 -0.87 -7.35 -8.49
CA PHE A 38 -0.55 -8.35 -9.51
C PHE A 38 0.15 -7.70 -10.71
N PHE A 39 1.47 -7.54 -10.60
CA PHE A 39 2.28 -6.94 -11.66
C PHE A 39 2.63 -8.00 -12.72
N ASN A 40 1.73 -8.18 -13.69
CA ASN A 40 1.72 -9.30 -14.64
C ASN A 40 2.59 -9.09 -15.90
N GLN A 41 3.20 -7.92 -16.08
CA GLN A 41 3.96 -7.56 -17.29
C GLN A 41 5.38 -8.13 -17.33
N GLY A 42 5.79 -8.90 -16.31
CA GLY A 42 7.10 -9.54 -16.26
C GLY A 42 8.29 -8.61 -15.95
N ILE A 43 8.00 -7.35 -15.63
CA ILE A 43 8.90 -6.32 -15.13
C ILE A 43 8.70 -6.15 -13.62
N TYR A 44 9.77 -5.86 -12.87
CA TYR A 44 9.66 -5.65 -11.44
C TYR A 44 9.15 -4.24 -11.15
N ILE A 45 8.00 -4.13 -10.48
CA ILE A 45 7.35 -2.86 -10.11
C ILE A 45 7.31 -2.73 -8.58
N ILE A 46 7.56 -1.52 -8.09
CA ILE A 46 7.51 -1.15 -6.68
C ILE A 46 6.31 -0.21 -6.49
N GLU A 47 5.55 -0.45 -5.42
CA GLU A 47 4.58 0.48 -4.84
C GLU A 47 5.04 0.80 -3.41
N ASP A 48 5.24 2.07 -3.08
CA ASP A 48 5.82 2.43 -1.78
C ASP A 48 4.88 2.08 -0.62
N ALA A 49 3.59 2.38 -0.75
CA ALA A 49 2.60 2.08 0.28
C ALA A 49 1.25 1.74 -0.35
N ALA A 50 0.57 0.72 0.18
CA ALA A 50 -0.77 0.37 -0.28
C ALA A 50 -1.83 1.39 0.12
N MET A 51 -1.68 2.02 1.29
CA MET A 51 -2.52 3.13 1.71
C MET A 51 -1.72 4.24 2.39
N THR A 52 -2.17 5.48 2.24
CA THR A 52 -1.63 6.63 2.98
C THR A 52 -2.71 7.34 3.77
N VAL A 53 -2.39 7.74 5.01
CA VAL A 53 -3.31 8.46 5.89
C VAL A 53 -2.56 9.53 6.70
N PRO A 54 -3.20 10.65 7.09
CA PRO A 54 -2.57 11.62 7.97
C PRO A 54 -2.42 11.05 9.38
N VAL A 55 -1.32 11.42 10.04
CA VAL A 55 -1.11 11.11 11.47
C VAL A 55 -1.86 12.15 12.30
N ALA A 56 -3.10 11.83 12.67
CA ALA A 56 -3.97 12.66 13.49
C ALA A 56 -4.71 11.80 14.53
N SER A 57 -5.03 12.36 15.71
CA SER A 57 -5.61 11.58 16.82
C SER A 57 -6.99 10.97 16.53
N GLY A 58 -7.72 11.48 15.53
CA GLY A 58 -9.00 10.92 15.07
C GLY A 58 -8.87 10.04 13.83
N VAL A 59 -7.66 9.76 13.38
CA VAL A 59 -7.39 8.92 12.20
C VAL A 59 -6.79 7.61 12.65
N ALA A 60 -7.46 6.50 12.33
CA ALA A 60 -7.03 5.17 12.71
C ALA A 60 -7.32 4.12 11.61
N VAL A 61 -6.50 3.09 11.57
CA VAL A 61 -6.61 1.92 10.72
C VAL A 61 -6.61 0.72 11.65
N HIS A 62 -7.60 -0.14 11.49
CA HIS A 62 -7.75 -1.37 12.24
C HIS A 62 -7.71 -2.54 11.27
N ASP A 63 -6.72 -3.41 11.43
CA ASP A 63 -6.54 -4.61 10.62
C ASP A 63 -6.51 -4.34 9.10
N ALA A 64 -5.39 -3.78 8.63
CA ALA A 64 -5.07 -3.69 7.21
C ALA A 64 -4.06 -4.77 6.81
N GLY A 65 -4.00 -5.13 5.53
CA GLY A 65 -2.93 -5.99 5.04
C GLY A 65 -2.77 -5.99 3.53
N THR A 66 -1.55 -6.31 3.11
CA THR A 66 -1.18 -6.41 1.70
C THR A 66 -0.82 -7.82 1.28
N VAL A 67 -1.17 -8.18 0.03
CA VAL A 67 -0.77 -9.45 -0.60
C VAL A 67 -0.30 -9.19 -2.02
N LEU A 68 0.92 -9.61 -2.35
CA LEU A 68 1.30 -9.84 -3.74
C LEU A 68 0.58 -11.11 -4.20
N LEU A 69 -0.35 -11.03 -5.13
CA LEU A 69 -1.08 -12.20 -5.61
C LEU A 69 -0.14 -13.14 -6.37
N ASN A 70 0.61 -12.56 -7.31
CA ASN A 70 1.62 -13.19 -8.14
C ASN A 70 2.35 -12.08 -8.93
N GLY A 71 3.12 -12.42 -9.97
CA GLY A 71 3.76 -11.45 -10.84
C GLY A 71 5.14 -11.03 -10.33
N LYS A 72 5.61 -9.85 -10.76
CA LYS A 72 6.93 -9.33 -10.39
C LYS A 72 6.80 -7.93 -9.81
N GLY A 73 6.89 -7.84 -8.49
CA GLY A 73 6.95 -6.56 -7.81
C GLY A 73 6.68 -6.70 -6.34
N GLU A 74 6.44 -5.57 -5.70
CA GLU A 74 6.21 -5.49 -4.27
C GLU A 74 5.36 -4.26 -3.93
N ILE A 75 4.67 -4.36 -2.79
CA ILE A 75 4.19 -3.20 -2.05
C ILE A 75 5.07 -3.10 -0.81
N THR A 76 5.83 -2.02 -0.64
CA THR A 76 6.87 -1.97 0.39
C THR A 76 6.32 -1.79 1.81
N HIS A 77 5.18 -1.10 1.93
CA HIS A 77 4.48 -0.89 3.20
C HIS A 77 2.96 -1.07 3.05
N VAL A 78 2.30 -1.42 4.16
CA VAL A 78 0.83 -1.53 4.19
C VAL A 78 0.23 -0.14 4.32
N VAL A 79 0.66 0.65 5.32
CA VAL A 79 0.14 1.99 5.62
C VAL A 79 1.31 2.95 5.79
N ASN A 80 1.35 4.05 5.04
CA ASN A 80 2.46 5.01 5.06
C ASN A 80 3.83 4.30 4.97
N ASP A 81 4.61 4.32 6.04
CA ASP A 81 5.93 3.70 6.21
C ASP A 81 5.90 2.46 7.14
N THR A 82 4.71 1.89 7.39
CA THR A 82 4.47 0.82 8.35
C THR A 82 3.95 -0.46 7.68
N GLY A 83 4.40 -1.60 8.18
CA GLY A 83 4.08 -2.94 7.68
C GLY A 83 5.20 -3.53 6.81
N SER A 84 5.31 -4.85 6.77
CA SER A 84 6.33 -5.54 5.98
C SER A 84 6.00 -5.54 4.49
N ALA A 85 7.05 -5.53 3.66
CA ALA A 85 6.90 -5.57 2.22
C ALA A 85 6.24 -6.88 1.72
N ALA A 86 5.24 -6.73 0.86
CA ALA A 86 4.59 -7.84 0.17
C ALA A 86 5.41 -8.31 -1.03
N THR A 87 6.39 -9.18 -0.78
CA THR A 87 7.32 -9.71 -1.79
C THR A 87 7.08 -11.18 -2.15
N LYS A 88 6.39 -11.93 -1.28
CA LYS A 88 6.11 -13.36 -1.45
C LYS A 88 4.67 -13.56 -1.95
N PRO A 89 4.47 -14.16 -3.14
CA PRO A 89 3.14 -14.46 -3.65
C PRO A 89 2.26 -15.22 -2.65
N GLY A 90 1.04 -14.72 -2.44
CA GLY A 90 0.02 -15.31 -1.56
C GLY A 90 0.25 -15.14 -0.06
N ALA A 91 1.34 -14.47 0.37
CA ALA A 91 1.56 -14.19 1.79
C ALA A 91 0.88 -12.88 2.21
N LEU A 92 0.16 -12.92 3.34
CA LEU A 92 -0.41 -11.73 3.98
C LEU A 92 0.67 -10.98 4.78
N ASN A 93 0.71 -9.66 4.59
CA ASN A 93 1.53 -8.73 5.37
C ASN A 93 0.60 -7.79 6.12
N PRO A 94 0.36 -8.02 7.42
CA PRO A 94 -0.65 -7.28 8.16
C PRO A 94 -0.09 -6.06 8.92
N VAL A 95 -0.96 -5.09 9.15
CA VAL A 95 -0.87 -4.03 10.17
C VAL A 95 -2.18 -4.07 10.96
N THR A 96 -2.13 -4.52 12.21
CA THR A 96 -3.33 -4.68 13.04
C THR A 96 -3.86 -3.34 13.58
N ALA A 97 -2.99 -2.34 13.74
CA ALA A 97 -3.35 -0.99 14.15
C ALA A 97 -2.37 0.05 13.56
N TYR A 98 -2.90 1.22 13.18
CA TYR A 98 -2.13 2.41 12.79
C TYR A 98 -2.99 3.67 13.03
N PRO A 99 -2.45 4.86 13.36
CA PRO A 99 -1.09 5.05 13.83
C PRO A 99 -0.85 4.30 15.15
#